data_AF-A0A2I2FIH4-F1
#
_entry.id   AF-A0A2I2FIH4-F1
#
_cell.length_a   1.000
_cell.length_b   1.000
_cell.length_c   1.000
_cell.angle_alpha   90.00
_cell.angle_beta   90.00
_cell.angle_gamma   90.00
#
_symmetry.space_group_name_H-M   'P 1'
#
loop_
_entity.id
_entity.type
_entity.pdbx_description
1 polymer ?
#
loop_
_entity_poly.entity_id
_entity_poly.type
_entity_poly.pdbx_seq_one_letter_code
_entity_poly.pdbx_strand_id
1 'polypeptide(L)'
;MRHPALQQVYIGIGPNNYEPLESYHASFSIYEQEHKALQTRLLQLCPFHLCLKGSLENSCPRPVLVSKQHQEQLARLHEALTIAIVDIVDRWWSDREARFPERMPSEKEEEGLLRWLESHHSVPYRDVLGSWRPDFLVEDAASDGHIPSQENFRLTNICARFCFNGFLHMAYGQEALRDLSVGRGGITHATDPEEIFNGLLSLFSPDCPLHLLKGEEPSIDIHVFVDFVARNTGTKPRMITPAKLRIIPDSHRNGIYKLCCVVSSTGSSDNHPNTIPHNRELLEEIYQIGLELDQRELLALDPNLQRQII
;
A
#
# COMPACT_ATOMS: atom_id res chain seq x y z
N MET A 1 25.58 -17.33 23.63
CA MET A 1 24.50 -17.98 22.87
C MET A 1 24.15 -17.02 21.75
N ARG A 2 24.34 -17.40 20.48
CA ARG A 2 24.01 -16.49 19.35
C ARG A 2 22.49 -16.43 19.26
N HIS A 3 21.91 -15.25 19.50
CA HIS A 3 20.49 -15.04 19.21
C HIS A 3 20.33 -15.07 17.68
N PRO A 4 19.40 -15.86 17.12
CA PRO A 4 19.12 -15.78 15.70
C PRO A 4 18.63 -14.37 15.37
N ALA A 5 19.02 -13.87 14.19
CA ALA A 5 18.74 -12.50 13.76
C ALA A 5 17.22 -12.21 13.66
N LEU A 6 16.45 -13.27 13.35
CA LEU A 6 15.00 -13.32 13.33
C LEU A 6 14.53 -14.51 14.16
N GLN A 7 13.60 -14.31 15.09
CA GLN A 7 13.08 -15.38 15.95
C GLN A 7 11.57 -15.27 16.08
N GLN A 8 10.83 -16.33 15.71
CA GLN A 8 9.42 -16.39 16.05
C GLN A 8 9.24 -16.70 17.55
N VAL A 9 8.32 -15.99 18.20
CA VAL A 9 8.15 -16.04 19.66
C VAL A 9 6.69 -16.10 20.11
N TYR A 10 6.49 -16.56 21.33
CA TYR A 10 5.32 -16.26 22.15
C TYR A 10 5.55 -14.96 22.91
N ILE A 11 4.52 -14.13 23.02
CA ILE A 11 4.56 -12.88 23.78
C ILE A 11 3.82 -13.06 25.11
N GLY A 12 4.22 -12.34 26.16
CA GLY A 12 3.54 -12.34 27.44
C GLY A 12 3.99 -13.44 28.41
N ILE A 13 5.02 -14.21 28.05
CA ILE A 13 5.54 -15.33 28.85
C ILE A 13 7.04 -15.20 29.10
N GLY A 14 7.55 -15.93 30.09
CA GLY A 14 8.98 -15.93 30.41
C GLY A 14 9.50 -14.64 31.05
N PRO A 15 10.80 -14.60 31.42
CA PRO A 15 11.39 -13.50 32.19
C PRO A 15 11.52 -12.19 31.38
N ASN A 16 11.63 -12.29 30.06
CA ASN A 16 11.73 -11.15 29.15
C ASN A 16 10.38 -10.79 28.50
N ASN A 17 9.27 -11.34 29.00
CA ASN A 17 7.93 -11.19 28.42
C ASN A 17 7.81 -11.76 26.98
N TYR A 18 8.73 -12.64 26.59
CA TYR A 18 8.59 -13.56 25.46
C TYR A 18 9.42 -14.83 25.66
N GLU A 19 9.07 -15.89 24.91
CA GLU A 19 9.92 -17.08 24.72
C GLU A 19 9.96 -17.52 23.24
N PRO A 20 11.11 -18.00 22.74
CA PRO A 20 11.21 -18.63 21.42
C PRO A 20 10.20 -19.75 21.22
N LEU A 21 9.64 -19.84 20.01
CA LEU A 21 8.68 -20.89 19.65
C LEU A 21 9.26 -22.30 19.85
N GLU A 22 10.55 -22.48 19.59
CA GLU A 22 11.26 -23.76 19.73
C GLU A 22 11.46 -24.21 21.18
N SER A 23 11.50 -23.25 22.12
CA SER A 23 11.75 -23.54 23.54
C SER A 23 10.47 -23.75 24.36
N TYR A 24 9.31 -23.35 23.83
CA TYR A 24 8.05 -23.39 24.55
C TYR A 24 7.01 -24.26 23.84
N HIS A 25 6.61 -25.36 24.50
CA HIS A 25 5.51 -26.20 24.05
C HIS A 25 4.21 -25.76 24.73
N ALA A 26 3.54 -24.78 24.13
CA ALA A 26 2.24 -24.33 24.61
C ALA A 26 1.19 -25.46 24.54
N SER A 27 0.24 -25.48 25.48
CA SER A 27 -0.94 -26.34 25.34
C SER A 27 -1.82 -25.85 24.19
N PHE A 28 -2.58 -26.76 23.58
CA PHE A 28 -3.55 -26.43 22.53
C PHE A 28 -4.50 -25.28 22.94
N SER A 29 -4.92 -25.25 24.21
CA SER A 29 -5.80 -24.20 24.75
C SER A 29 -5.17 -22.80 24.70
N ILE A 30 -3.86 -22.66 24.94
CA ILE A 30 -3.16 -21.37 24.85
C ILE A 30 -3.12 -20.91 23.40
N TYR A 31 -2.82 -21.83 22.46
CA TYR A 31 -2.81 -21.51 21.05
C TYR A 31 -4.16 -20.96 20.55
N GLU A 32 -5.25 -21.62 20.95
CA GLU A 32 -6.61 -21.24 20.61
C GLU A 32 -6.99 -19.89 21.25
N GLN A 33 -6.65 -19.69 22.52
CA GLN A 33 -6.93 -18.45 23.24
C GLN A 33 -6.25 -17.24 22.60
N GLU A 34 -4.96 -17.31 22.32
CA GLU A 34 -4.21 -16.23 21.69
C GLU A 34 -4.74 -15.90 20.28
N HIS A 35 -5.03 -16.94 19.49
CA HIS A 35 -5.56 -16.75 18.14
C HIS A 35 -6.95 -16.09 18.18
N LYS A 36 -7.81 -16.54 19.10
CA LYS A 36 -9.12 -15.93 19.32
C LYS A 36 -9.01 -14.48 19.81
N ALA A 37 -8.05 -14.18 20.69
CA ALA A 37 -7.82 -12.81 21.18
C ALA A 37 -7.39 -11.89 20.04
N LEU A 38 -6.42 -12.32 19.22
CA LEU A 38 -5.98 -11.57 18.04
C LEU A 38 -7.14 -11.33 17.05
N GLN A 39 -7.88 -12.38 16.69
CA GLN A 39 -9.02 -12.27 15.78
C GLN A 39 -10.09 -11.33 16.32
N THR A 40 -10.43 -11.45 17.62
CA THR A 40 -11.41 -10.56 18.26
C THR A 40 -10.99 -9.11 18.14
N ARG A 41 -9.70 -8.82 18.35
CA ARG A 41 -9.17 -7.45 18.24
C ARG A 41 -9.16 -6.95 16.81
N LEU A 42 -8.74 -7.77 15.84
CA LEU A 42 -8.77 -7.41 14.41
C LEU A 42 -10.19 -7.08 13.95
N LEU A 43 -11.21 -7.82 14.40
CA LEU A 43 -12.62 -7.56 14.06
C LEU A 43 -13.15 -6.24 14.64
N GLN A 44 -12.57 -5.74 15.74
CA GLN A 44 -12.90 -4.41 16.26
C GLN A 44 -12.28 -3.29 15.41
N LEU A 45 -11.13 -3.58 14.79
CA LEU A 45 -10.40 -2.60 13.96
C LEU A 45 -10.92 -2.54 12.54
N CYS A 46 -11.37 -3.66 11.97
CA CYS A 46 -11.92 -3.73 10.62
C CYS A 46 -13.00 -4.83 10.50
N PRO A 47 -14.18 -4.53 9.93
CA PRO A 47 -15.15 -5.55 9.57
C PRO A 47 -14.57 -6.63 8.65
N PHE A 48 -14.84 -7.90 8.95
CA PHE A 48 -14.29 -9.05 8.21
C PHE A 48 -14.61 -9.04 6.71
N HIS A 49 -15.81 -8.62 6.33
CA HIS A 49 -16.27 -8.63 4.94
C HIS A 49 -15.51 -7.65 4.04
N LEU A 50 -14.72 -6.74 4.62
CA LEU A 50 -13.89 -5.79 3.88
C LEU A 50 -12.49 -6.33 3.58
N CYS A 51 -12.07 -7.39 4.28
CA CYS A 51 -10.75 -7.97 4.11
C CYS A 51 -10.78 -9.08 3.06
N LEU A 52 -9.68 -9.23 2.33
CA LEU A 52 -9.54 -10.32 1.37
C LEU A 52 -9.72 -11.68 2.06
N LYS A 53 -10.64 -12.50 1.52
CA LYS A 53 -11.06 -13.83 1.98
C LYS A 53 -10.10 -14.49 3.00
N GLY A 54 -10.41 -14.33 4.28
CA GLY A 54 -9.72 -15.02 5.38
C GLY A 54 -8.30 -14.51 5.70
N SER A 55 -7.83 -13.39 5.14
CA SER A 55 -6.49 -12.84 5.45
C SER A 55 -6.33 -12.53 6.93
N LEU A 56 -7.33 -11.89 7.53
CA LEU A 56 -7.37 -11.63 8.98
C LEU A 56 -7.58 -12.91 9.79
N GLU A 57 -8.38 -13.87 9.31
CA GLU A 57 -8.59 -15.16 9.99
C GLU A 57 -7.30 -15.96 10.09
N ASN A 58 -6.47 -15.93 9.06
CA ASN A 58 -5.18 -16.62 8.99
C ASN A 58 -4.05 -15.87 9.69
N SER A 59 -4.34 -14.77 10.40
CA SER A 59 -3.32 -14.00 11.10
C SER A 59 -2.69 -14.80 12.24
N CYS A 60 -1.36 -14.70 12.34
CA CYS A 60 -0.58 -15.43 13.34
C CYS A 60 -0.28 -14.52 14.55
N PRO A 61 -0.70 -14.89 15.78
CA PRO A 61 -0.40 -14.11 16.99
C PRO A 61 1.03 -14.32 17.50
N ARG A 62 1.89 -15.04 16.76
CA ARG A 62 3.30 -15.30 17.09
C ARG A 62 4.18 -14.48 16.16
N PRO A 63 4.54 -13.24 16.53
CA PRO A 63 5.35 -12.37 15.68
C PRO A 63 6.78 -12.89 15.58
N VAL A 64 7.50 -12.35 14.60
CA VAL A 64 8.95 -12.50 14.47
C VAL A 64 9.62 -11.33 15.17
N LEU A 65 10.46 -11.60 16.16
CA LEU A 65 11.33 -10.59 16.76
C LEU A 65 12.46 -10.26 15.80
N VAL A 66 12.74 -8.96 15.71
CA VAL A 66 13.84 -8.39 14.95
C VAL A 66 14.66 -7.48 15.86
N SER A 67 15.93 -7.32 15.55
CA SER A 67 16.80 -6.43 16.31
C SER A 67 16.62 -4.96 15.91
N LYS A 68 17.11 -4.02 16.74
CA LYS A 68 17.20 -2.60 16.33
C LYS A 68 18.13 -2.41 15.13
N GLN A 69 19.21 -3.18 15.06
CA GLN A 69 20.14 -3.15 13.94
C GLN A 69 19.47 -3.55 12.62
N HIS A 70 18.56 -4.53 12.66
CA HIS A 70 17.74 -4.93 11.52
C HIS A 70 16.89 -3.76 11.01
N GLN A 71 16.17 -3.08 11.92
CA GLN A 71 15.35 -1.92 11.57
C GLN A 71 16.19 -0.77 10.98
N GLU A 72 17.34 -0.47 11.57
CA GLU A 72 18.26 0.55 11.04
C GLU A 72 18.81 0.20 9.65
N GLN A 73 19.11 -1.07 9.39
CA GLN A 73 19.55 -1.52 8.07
C GLN A 73 18.43 -1.45 7.04
N LEU A 74 17.21 -1.84 7.43
CA LEU A 74 16.04 -1.76 6.57
C LEU A 74 15.70 -0.31 6.21
N ALA A 75 15.79 0.63 7.17
CA ALA A 75 15.61 2.05 6.91
C ALA A 75 16.66 2.60 5.92
N ARG A 76 17.93 2.23 6.08
CA ARG A 76 18.99 2.61 5.12
C ARG A 76 18.78 1.99 3.74
N LEU A 77 18.33 0.74 3.68
CA LEU A 77 17.99 0.10 2.41
C LEU A 77 16.83 0.83 1.72
N HIS A 78 15.79 1.19 2.46
CA HIS A 78 14.66 1.94 1.94
C HIS A 78 15.09 3.31 1.38
N GLU A 79 15.91 4.07 2.12
CA GLU A 79 16.46 5.34 1.65
C GLU A 79 17.30 5.18 0.37
N ALA A 80 18.19 4.19 0.33
CA ALA A 80 19.01 3.90 -0.85
C ALA A 80 18.15 3.50 -2.07
N LEU A 81 17.09 2.73 -1.84
CA LEU A 81 16.13 2.37 -2.89
C LEU A 81 15.37 3.58 -3.41
N THR A 82 14.90 4.47 -2.54
CA THR A 82 14.25 5.73 -2.94
C THR A 82 15.17 6.54 -3.84
N ILE A 83 16.42 6.74 -3.43
CA ILE A 83 17.42 7.48 -4.21
C ILE A 83 17.64 6.82 -5.58
N ALA A 84 17.83 5.49 -5.61
CA ALA A 84 18.07 4.76 -6.83
C ALA A 84 16.86 4.79 -7.78
N ILE A 85 15.64 4.62 -7.27
CA ILE A 85 14.41 4.68 -8.07
C ILE A 85 14.23 6.07 -8.67
N VAL A 86 14.40 7.13 -7.87
CA VAL A 86 14.32 8.52 -8.35
C VAL A 86 15.31 8.77 -9.47
N ASP A 87 16.57 8.39 -9.25
CA ASP A 87 17.65 8.57 -10.23
C ASP A 87 17.41 7.78 -11.53
N ILE A 88 16.88 6.56 -11.43
CA ILE A 88 16.54 5.73 -12.60
C ILE A 88 15.39 6.35 -13.39
N VAL A 89 14.33 6.80 -12.73
CA VAL A 89 13.14 7.38 -13.39
C VAL A 89 13.51 8.70 -14.06
N ASP A 90 14.19 9.61 -13.37
CA ASP A 90 14.59 10.93 -13.90
C ASP A 90 15.48 10.82 -15.15
N ARG A 91 16.23 9.72 -15.28
CA ARG A 91 17.17 9.51 -16.40
C ARG A 91 16.71 8.45 -17.39
N TRP A 92 15.49 7.91 -17.21
CA TRP A 92 14.97 6.76 -17.94
C TRP A 92 15.11 6.91 -19.45
N TRP A 93 14.75 8.08 -19.99
CA TRP A 93 14.78 8.35 -21.43
C TRP A 93 16.07 8.97 -21.95
N SER A 94 16.88 9.57 -21.07
CA SER A 94 18.05 10.38 -21.45
C SER A 94 19.37 9.65 -21.32
N ASP A 95 19.50 8.68 -20.41
CA ASP A 95 20.75 7.93 -20.21
C ASP A 95 20.95 6.85 -21.29
N ARG A 96 21.74 7.21 -22.30
CA ARG A 96 22.12 6.32 -23.41
C ARG A 96 23.11 5.23 -23.01
N GLU A 97 23.84 5.38 -21.91
CA GLU A 97 24.79 4.36 -21.44
C GLU A 97 24.06 3.29 -20.63
N ALA A 98 23.16 3.68 -19.73
CA ALA A 98 22.38 2.74 -18.93
C ALA A 98 21.34 1.96 -19.76
N ARG A 99 20.82 2.57 -20.83
CA ARG A 99 19.86 1.94 -21.76
C ARG A 99 18.65 1.33 -21.03
N PHE A 100 18.04 2.10 -20.14
CA PHE A 100 16.96 1.60 -19.29
C PHE A 100 15.77 1.03 -20.09
N PRO A 101 15.24 1.72 -21.13
CA PRO A 101 14.11 1.19 -21.90
C PRO A 101 14.45 -0.12 -22.63
N GLU A 102 15.71 -0.31 -23.06
CA GLU A 102 16.14 -1.53 -23.73
C GLU A 102 16.35 -2.69 -22.75
N ARG A 103 16.68 -2.40 -21.49
CA ARG A 103 16.86 -3.40 -20.43
C ARG A 103 15.54 -3.84 -19.80
N MET A 104 14.54 -2.96 -19.83
CA MET A 104 13.19 -3.23 -19.36
C MET A 104 12.19 -2.76 -20.42
N PRO A 105 12.06 -3.51 -21.53
CA PRO A 105 11.20 -3.12 -22.63
C PRO A 105 9.73 -3.16 -22.22
N SER A 106 9.02 -2.08 -22.53
CA SER A 106 7.57 -1.95 -22.38
C SER A 106 6.86 -2.23 -23.71
N GLU A 107 5.55 -2.47 -23.65
CA GLU A 107 4.73 -2.50 -24.86
C GLU A 107 4.64 -1.11 -25.50
N LYS A 108 4.34 -1.06 -26.80
CA LYS A 108 4.36 0.20 -27.57
C LYS A 108 3.37 1.23 -27.01
N GLU A 109 2.21 0.75 -26.59
CA GLU A 109 1.14 1.54 -26.00
C GLU A 109 1.58 2.13 -24.66
N GLU A 110 2.24 1.33 -23.82
CA GLU A 110 2.79 1.76 -22.52
C GLU A 110 3.93 2.76 -22.69
N GLU A 111 4.91 2.49 -23.57
CA GLU A 111 5.97 3.44 -23.87
C GLU A 111 5.41 4.76 -24.40
N GLY A 112 4.39 4.70 -25.26
CA GLY A 112 3.69 5.88 -25.76
C GLY A 112 3.08 6.72 -24.64
N LEU A 113 2.50 6.06 -23.62
CA LEU A 113 1.93 6.71 -22.45
C LEU A 113 2.99 7.33 -21.55
N LEU A 114 4.08 6.60 -21.25
CA LEU A 114 5.18 7.09 -20.43
C LEU A 114 5.93 8.27 -21.08
N ARG A 115 6.09 8.27 -22.40
CA ARG A 115 6.66 9.43 -23.13
C ARG A 115 5.72 10.63 -23.14
N TRP A 116 4.41 10.38 -23.17
CA TRP A 116 3.43 11.46 -23.02
C TRP A 116 3.54 12.09 -21.62
N LEU A 117 3.62 11.27 -20.57
CA LEU A 117 3.85 11.72 -19.19
C LEU A 117 5.11 12.59 -19.09
N GLU A 118 6.25 12.11 -19.56
CA GLU A 118 7.54 12.84 -19.56
C GLU A 118 7.44 14.23 -20.20
N SER A 119 6.63 14.37 -21.26
CA SER A 119 6.50 15.64 -21.99
C SER A 119 5.45 16.59 -21.42
N HIS A 120 4.55 16.12 -20.56
CA HIS A 120 3.41 16.90 -20.06
C HIS A 120 3.41 17.09 -18.54
N HIS A 121 4.19 16.30 -17.80
CA HIS A 121 4.43 16.48 -16.37
C HIS A 121 5.77 17.17 -16.16
N SER A 122 5.72 18.38 -15.60
CA SER A 122 6.91 19.19 -15.31
C SER A 122 7.38 19.05 -13.85
N VAL A 123 6.72 18.19 -13.07
CA VAL A 123 7.06 17.99 -11.66
C VAL A 123 8.17 16.94 -11.56
N PRO A 124 9.28 17.22 -10.84
CA PRO A 124 10.31 16.22 -10.60
C PRO A 124 9.74 14.97 -9.93
N TYR A 125 10.18 13.78 -10.35
CA TYR A 125 9.58 12.53 -9.87
C TYR A 125 9.68 12.36 -8.34
N ARG A 126 10.78 12.85 -7.74
CA ARG A 126 10.99 12.85 -6.28
C ARG A 126 9.89 13.58 -5.49
N ASP A 127 9.18 14.51 -6.12
CA ASP A 127 8.15 15.34 -5.49
C ASP A 127 6.75 14.74 -5.65
N VAL A 128 6.60 13.65 -6.44
CA VAL A 128 5.35 12.94 -6.73
C VAL A 128 5.47 11.43 -6.52
N LEU A 129 6.28 11.02 -5.54
CA LEU A 129 6.45 9.61 -5.22
C LEU A 129 5.13 8.99 -4.75
N GLY A 130 4.77 7.88 -5.39
CA GLY A 130 3.68 7.03 -4.93
C GLY A 130 4.10 6.12 -3.77
N SER A 131 3.19 5.26 -3.36
CA SER A 131 3.47 4.19 -2.40
C SER A 131 4.00 2.95 -3.11
N TRP A 132 5.09 2.38 -2.60
CA TRP A 132 5.70 1.16 -3.12
C TRP A 132 6.19 0.26 -1.99
N ARG A 133 6.25 -1.05 -2.25
CA ARG A 133 6.66 -2.07 -1.29
C ARG A 133 7.82 -2.90 -1.85
N PRO A 134 9.03 -2.82 -1.29
CA PRO A 134 10.09 -3.74 -1.63
C PRO A 134 9.85 -5.09 -0.95
N ASP A 135 9.88 -6.15 -1.74
CA ASP A 135 9.85 -7.52 -1.24
C ASP A 135 11.29 -8.04 -1.22
N PHE A 136 11.71 -8.65 -0.11
CA PHE A 136 13.08 -9.09 0.11
C PHE A 136 13.17 -10.38 0.93
N LEU A 137 14.32 -11.04 0.82
CA LEU A 137 14.76 -12.14 1.67
C LEU A 137 15.92 -11.65 2.55
N VAL A 138 15.99 -12.14 3.77
CA VAL A 138 17.16 -11.94 4.65
C VAL A 138 18.03 -13.17 4.52
N GLU A 139 19.27 -12.99 4.08
CA GLU A 139 20.22 -14.09 3.92
C GLU A 139 20.77 -14.55 5.26
N ASP A 140 21.15 -15.83 5.32
CA ASP A 140 21.91 -16.35 6.44
C ASP A 140 23.24 -15.61 6.56
N ALA A 141 23.58 -15.23 7.78
CA ALA A 141 24.86 -14.65 8.14
C ALA A 141 26.02 -15.52 7.65
N ALA A 142 26.80 -15.04 6.67
CA ALA A 142 28.08 -15.64 6.31
C ALA A 142 28.98 -15.67 7.55
N SER A 143 29.37 -16.87 7.97
CA SER A 143 30.07 -17.12 9.24
C SER A 143 31.58 -16.95 9.09
N ASP A 144 32.01 -15.78 8.63
CA ASP A 144 33.43 -15.47 8.53
C ASP A 144 33.82 -14.86 9.88
N GLY A 145 34.22 -15.72 10.83
CA GLY A 145 34.32 -15.50 12.28
C GLY A 145 35.15 -14.34 12.84
N HIS A 146 35.46 -13.32 12.04
CA HIS A 146 36.18 -12.11 12.41
C HIS A 146 35.37 -10.81 12.29
N ILE A 147 34.19 -10.83 11.64
CA ILE A 147 33.33 -9.65 11.51
C ILE A 147 31.92 -10.03 12.00
N PRO A 148 31.24 -9.21 12.82
CA PRO A 148 29.83 -9.42 13.10
C PRO A 148 29.08 -9.44 11.76
N SER A 149 28.47 -10.58 11.44
CA SER A 149 27.76 -10.77 10.18
C SER A 149 26.70 -9.68 10.02
N GLN A 150 26.90 -8.77 9.09
CA GLN A 150 25.88 -7.82 8.69
C GLN A 150 24.77 -8.60 7.97
N GLU A 151 23.50 -8.34 8.31
CA GLU A 151 22.40 -8.96 7.56
C GLU A 151 22.48 -8.48 6.11
N ASN A 152 22.26 -9.41 5.18
CA ASN A 152 22.20 -9.10 3.76
C ASN A 152 20.76 -9.24 3.27
N PHE A 153 20.21 -8.15 2.73
CA PHE A 153 18.86 -8.11 2.19
C PHE A 153 18.93 -8.36 0.69
N ARG A 154 18.33 -9.46 0.23
CA ARG A 154 18.21 -9.78 -1.19
C ARG A 154 16.83 -9.35 -1.68
N LEU A 155 16.80 -8.28 -2.45
CA LEU A 155 15.58 -7.81 -3.11
C LEU A 155 15.10 -8.85 -4.12
N THR A 156 13.81 -9.14 -4.09
CA THR A 156 13.16 -10.06 -5.04
C THR A 156 12.27 -9.29 -6.02
N ASN A 157 11.55 -8.27 -5.54
CA ASN A 157 10.72 -7.41 -6.36
C ASN A 157 10.47 -6.04 -5.69
N ILE A 158 10.05 -5.04 -6.47
CA ILE A 158 9.51 -3.79 -5.95
C ILE A 158 8.09 -3.61 -6.51
N CYS A 159 7.10 -3.70 -5.63
CA CYS A 159 5.69 -3.49 -5.98
C CYS A 159 5.36 -2.00 -5.90
N ALA A 160 5.33 -1.30 -7.03
CA ALA A 160 4.98 0.13 -7.12
C ALA A 160 3.66 0.39 -7.86
N ARG A 161 2.87 -0.66 -8.16
CA ARG A 161 1.68 -0.57 -9.01
C ARG A 161 0.47 0.04 -8.30
N PHE A 162 0.27 -0.31 -7.02
CA PHE A 162 -0.91 0.09 -6.25
C PHE A 162 -0.49 0.81 -4.97
N CYS A 163 -1.31 1.74 -4.50
CA CYS A 163 -1.10 2.36 -3.19
C CYS A 163 -1.46 1.40 -2.03
N PHE A 164 -2.29 0.37 -2.29
CA PHE A 164 -2.91 -0.49 -1.29
C PHE A 164 -2.18 -1.83 -1.09
N ASN A 165 -0.88 -1.80 -0.76
CA ASN A 165 0.00 -2.98 -0.71
C ASN A 165 0.00 -3.79 0.61
N GLY A 166 -1.10 -3.81 1.38
CA GLY A 166 -1.19 -4.53 2.65
C GLY A 166 -0.72 -3.72 3.88
N PHE A 167 -0.51 -2.42 3.73
CA PHE A 167 -0.10 -1.52 4.81
C PHE A 167 -1.13 -1.40 5.95
N LEU A 168 -2.43 -1.31 5.64
CA LEU A 168 -3.47 -1.28 6.68
C LEU A 168 -3.60 -2.63 7.36
N HIS A 169 -3.47 -3.73 6.60
CA HIS A 169 -3.40 -5.06 7.19
C HIS A 169 -2.22 -5.18 8.17
N MET A 170 -1.04 -4.65 7.84
CA MET A 170 0.11 -4.61 8.75
C MET A 170 -0.16 -3.73 9.97
N ALA A 171 -0.70 -2.52 9.79
CA ALA A 171 -1.00 -1.59 10.87
C ALA A 171 -1.99 -2.19 11.88
N TYR A 172 -3.09 -2.78 11.40
CA TYR A 172 -4.06 -3.45 12.25
C TYR A 172 -3.51 -4.74 12.88
N GLY A 173 -2.66 -5.48 12.16
CA GLY A 173 -1.93 -6.62 12.73
C GLY A 173 -1.06 -6.22 13.92
N GLN A 174 -0.28 -5.15 13.78
CA GLN A 174 0.52 -4.59 14.88
C GLN A 174 -0.37 -4.12 16.04
N GLU A 175 -1.42 -3.36 15.75
CA GLU A 175 -2.35 -2.88 16.78
C GLU A 175 -3.01 -4.04 17.55
N ALA A 176 -3.36 -5.13 16.85
CA ALA A 176 -3.99 -6.28 17.47
C ALA A 176 -3.06 -7.07 18.41
N LEU A 177 -1.74 -7.00 18.20
CA LEU A 177 -0.75 -7.62 19.08
C LEU A 177 -0.61 -6.90 20.43
N ARG A 178 -1.08 -5.66 20.58
CA ARG A 178 -1.02 -4.92 21.86
C ARG A 178 -1.76 -5.66 22.98
N ASP A 179 -2.89 -6.28 22.65
CA ASP A 179 -3.70 -7.05 23.61
C ASP A 179 -3.00 -8.36 24.04
N LEU A 180 -2.00 -8.80 23.28
CA LEU A 180 -1.15 -9.95 23.60
C LEU A 180 0.14 -9.54 24.33
N SER A 181 0.17 -8.36 24.95
CA SER A 181 1.29 -7.84 25.73
C SER A 181 2.52 -7.38 24.93
N VAL A 182 2.41 -7.20 23.60
CA VAL A 182 3.42 -6.40 22.88
C VAL A 182 3.39 -4.96 23.40
N GLY A 183 4.55 -4.35 23.61
CA GLY A 183 4.70 -3.07 24.33
C GLY A 183 5.00 -3.22 25.82
N ARG A 184 5.04 -4.46 26.35
CA ARG A 184 5.47 -4.77 27.72
C ARG A 184 6.78 -5.55 27.72
N GLY A 185 7.52 -5.46 28.83
CA GLY A 185 8.74 -6.26 29.05
C GLY A 185 9.89 -6.01 28.05
N GLY A 186 9.96 -4.82 27.46
CA GLY A 186 11.06 -4.41 26.59
C GLY A 186 10.89 -4.76 25.10
N ILE A 187 9.78 -5.39 24.72
CA ILE A 187 9.40 -5.60 23.31
C ILE A 187 8.51 -4.45 22.87
N THR A 188 8.79 -3.90 21.68
CA THR A 188 7.96 -2.90 21.02
C THR A 188 7.59 -3.36 19.62
N HIS A 189 6.57 -2.72 19.04
CA HIS A 189 6.23 -2.91 17.64
C HIS A 189 7.40 -2.48 16.74
N ALA A 190 7.58 -3.21 15.63
CA ALA A 190 8.60 -2.89 14.63
C ALA A 190 8.22 -1.66 13.79
N THR A 191 6.93 -1.31 13.74
CA THR A 191 6.39 -0.18 13.00
C THR A 191 5.29 0.48 13.81
N ASP A 192 5.17 1.80 13.68
CA ASP A 192 4.06 2.57 14.24
C ASP A 192 2.87 2.58 13.26
N PRO A 193 1.68 2.06 13.66
CA PRO A 193 0.46 2.17 12.87
C PRO A 193 0.14 3.61 12.44
N GLU A 194 0.41 4.61 13.28
CA GLU A 194 0.12 6.02 12.95
C GLU A 194 0.99 6.53 11.81
N GLU A 195 2.25 6.11 11.74
CA GLU A 195 3.16 6.47 10.65
C GLU A 195 2.67 5.90 9.31
N ILE A 196 2.20 4.64 9.30
CA ILE A 196 1.59 4.02 8.12
C ILE A 196 0.35 4.82 7.68
N PHE A 197 -0.54 5.14 8.63
CA PHE A 197 -1.79 5.84 8.32
C PHE A 197 -1.52 7.23 7.75
N ASN A 198 -0.63 7.99 8.38
CA ASN A 198 -0.27 9.33 7.93
C ASN A 198 0.42 9.28 6.55
N GLY A 199 1.29 8.31 6.31
CA GLY A 199 1.90 8.09 5.00
C GLY A 199 0.85 7.83 3.92
N LEU A 200 -0.10 6.92 4.14
CA LEU A 200 -1.18 6.64 3.17
C LEU A 200 -2.09 7.86 2.94
N LEU A 201 -2.46 8.59 3.99
CA LEU A 201 -3.29 9.79 3.85
C LEU A 201 -2.57 10.92 3.12
N SER A 202 -1.25 11.03 3.27
CA SER A 202 -0.44 12.04 2.58
C SER A 202 -0.39 11.89 1.06
N LEU A 203 -0.76 10.72 0.52
CA LEU A 203 -0.89 10.49 -0.92
C LEU A 203 -2.07 11.25 -1.54
N PHE A 204 -3.01 11.73 -0.72
CA PHE A 204 -4.25 12.34 -1.15
C PHE A 204 -4.43 13.71 -0.52
N SER A 205 -5.12 14.60 -1.25
CA SER A 205 -5.48 15.92 -0.72
C SER A 205 -6.71 15.80 0.18
N PRO A 206 -6.65 16.20 1.47
CA PRO A 206 -7.79 16.07 2.39
C PRO A 206 -8.98 16.97 2.01
N ASP A 207 -8.73 18.04 1.26
CA ASP A 207 -9.74 19.03 0.87
C ASP A 207 -10.55 18.64 -0.38
N CYS A 208 -10.21 17.51 -1.02
CA CYS A 208 -10.83 17.07 -2.27
C CYS A 208 -11.58 15.74 -2.11
N PRO A 209 -12.72 15.51 -2.79
CA PRO A 209 -13.35 14.20 -2.82
C PRO A 209 -12.43 13.15 -3.45
N LEU A 210 -12.22 12.03 -2.75
CA LEU A 210 -11.37 10.93 -3.22
C LEU A 210 -12.18 9.87 -3.97
N HIS A 211 -11.80 9.61 -5.23
CA HIS A 211 -12.31 8.49 -6.01
C HIS A 211 -11.25 7.38 -6.06
N LEU A 212 -11.68 6.13 -5.91
CA LEU A 212 -10.80 4.96 -6.03
C LEU A 212 -11.23 4.15 -7.24
N LEU A 213 -10.38 4.12 -8.25
CA LEU A 213 -10.61 3.39 -9.50
C LEU A 213 -10.14 1.95 -9.36
N LYS A 214 -11.12 1.06 -9.29
CA LYS A 214 -10.95 -0.34 -8.93
C LYS A 214 -11.25 -1.25 -10.11
N GLY A 215 -10.28 -2.10 -10.44
CA GLY A 215 -10.36 -3.11 -11.49
C GLY A 215 -10.68 -4.50 -10.96
N GLU A 216 -10.11 -5.52 -11.57
CA GLU A 216 -10.32 -6.94 -11.27
C GLU A 216 -9.52 -7.46 -10.06
N GLU A 217 -8.44 -6.77 -9.66
CA GLU A 217 -7.56 -7.19 -8.55
C GLU A 217 -8.37 -7.53 -7.28
N PRO A 218 -8.23 -8.70 -6.63
CA PRO A 218 -9.05 -9.00 -5.45
C PRO A 218 -8.82 -8.06 -4.25
N SER A 219 -7.59 -7.54 -4.14
CA SER A 219 -7.13 -6.49 -3.21
C SER A 219 -7.17 -6.86 -1.74
N ILE A 220 -6.07 -6.57 -1.04
CA ILE A 220 -5.97 -6.83 0.40
C ILE A 220 -6.58 -5.67 1.21
N ASP A 221 -6.33 -4.43 0.77
CA ASP A 221 -6.51 -3.25 1.64
C ASP A 221 -7.44 -2.16 1.11
N ILE A 222 -7.76 -2.08 -0.19
CA ILE A 222 -8.50 -0.91 -0.71
C ILE A 222 -9.85 -0.70 -0.02
N HIS A 223 -10.57 -1.79 0.28
CA HIS A 223 -11.84 -1.75 0.99
C HIS A 223 -11.66 -1.38 2.48
N VAL A 224 -10.57 -1.86 3.08
CA VAL A 224 -10.14 -1.49 4.43
C VAL A 224 -9.80 0.01 4.50
N PHE A 225 -9.16 0.55 3.47
CA PHE A 225 -8.82 1.96 3.36
C PHE A 225 -10.06 2.85 3.26
N VAL A 226 -11.05 2.47 2.45
CA VAL A 226 -12.31 3.21 2.37
C VAL A 226 -12.97 3.34 3.75
N ASP A 227 -13.05 2.24 4.50
CA ASP A 227 -13.62 2.23 5.84
C ASP A 227 -12.78 3.01 6.85
N PHE A 228 -11.46 2.88 6.78
CA PHE A 228 -10.52 3.65 7.59
C PHE A 228 -10.69 5.16 7.38
N VAL A 229 -10.67 5.64 6.13
CA VAL A 229 -10.82 7.07 5.83
C VAL A 229 -12.19 7.58 6.28
N ALA A 230 -13.26 6.81 6.05
CA ALA A 230 -14.61 7.16 6.49
C ALA A 230 -14.69 7.34 8.01
N ARG A 231 -14.10 6.42 8.79
CA ARG A 231 -14.11 6.48 10.26
C ARG A 231 -13.26 7.62 10.82
N ASN A 232 -12.12 7.93 10.20
CA ASN A 232 -11.14 8.87 10.76
C ASN A 232 -11.30 10.30 10.25
N THR A 233 -11.87 10.49 9.06
CA THR A 233 -12.03 11.83 8.45
C THR A 233 -13.49 12.26 8.33
N GLY A 234 -14.44 11.33 8.48
CA GLY A 234 -15.86 11.57 8.20
C GLY A 234 -16.21 11.60 6.70
N THR A 235 -15.21 11.60 5.81
CA THR A 235 -15.39 11.55 4.36
C THR A 235 -15.19 10.12 3.87
N LYS A 236 -16.12 9.60 3.07
CA LYS A 236 -16.02 8.25 2.50
C LYS A 236 -15.48 8.31 1.07
N PRO A 237 -14.31 7.72 0.77
CA PRO A 237 -13.84 7.60 -0.61
C PRO A 237 -14.83 6.83 -1.48
N ARG A 238 -15.00 7.26 -2.74
CA ARG A 238 -15.95 6.67 -3.68
C ARG A 238 -15.27 5.62 -4.54
N MET A 239 -15.68 4.36 -4.38
CA MET A 239 -15.25 3.29 -5.27
C MET A 239 -15.94 3.41 -6.63
N ILE A 240 -15.15 3.43 -7.70
CA ILE A 240 -15.63 3.47 -9.09
C ILE A 240 -14.91 2.43 -9.94
N THR A 241 -15.52 2.06 -11.07
CA THR A 241 -14.94 1.13 -12.05
C THR A 241 -14.65 1.85 -13.36
N PRO A 242 -13.75 1.33 -14.21
CA PRO A 242 -13.47 1.87 -15.54
C PRO A 242 -14.71 2.24 -16.36
N ALA A 243 -15.75 1.39 -16.33
CA ALA A 243 -16.99 1.59 -17.08
C ALA A 243 -17.77 2.87 -16.69
N LYS A 244 -17.53 3.41 -15.49
CA LYS A 244 -18.18 4.63 -15.01
C LYS A 244 -17.45 5.91 -15.46
N LEU A 245 -16.22 5.81 -15.97
CA LEU A 245 -15.45 6.99 -16.33
C LEU A 245 -16.00 7.67 -17.58
N ARG A 246 -16.00 9.00 -17.57
CA ARG A 246 -16.36 9.86 -18.69
C ARG A 246 -15.34 10.98 -18.79
N ILE A 247 -15.10 11.43 -20.02
CA ILE A 247 -14.43 12.69 -20.29
C ILE A 247 -15.43 13.64 -20.91
N ILE A 248 -15.51 14.86 -20.37
CA ILE A 248 -16.27 15.94 -20.97
C ILE A 248 -15.33 17.12 -21.30
N PRO A 249 -15.54 17.84 -22.41
CA PRO A 249 -14.80 19.07 -22.68
C PRO A 249 -15.05 20.10 -21.59
N ASP A 250 -13.99 20.79 -21.16
CA ASP A 250 -14.12 21.95 -20.26
C ASP A 250 -14.62 23.16 -21.07
N SER A 251 -15.83 23.63 -20.76
CA SER A 251 -16.44 24.79 -21.39
C SER A 251 -15.67 26.10 -21.16
N HIS A 252 -14.82 26.16 -20.14
CA HIS A 252 -14.06 27.36 -19.78
C HIS A 252 -12.63 27.35 -20.32
N ARG A 253 -12.12 26.19 -20.74
CA ARG A 253 -10.72 26.02 -21.17
C ARG A 253 -10.65 25.17 -22.43
N ASN A 254 -10.44 25.82 -23.57
CA ASN A 254 -10.32 25.15 -24.86
C ASN A 254 -9.23 24.08 -24.84
N GLY A 255 -9.59 22.86 -25.26
CA GLY A 255 -8.67 21.71 -25.33
C GLY A 255 -8.41 21.01 -24.01
N ILE A 256 -9.05 21.44 -22.91
CA ILE A 256 -8.98 20.76 -21.61
C ILE A 256 -10.22 19.90 -21.44
N TYR A 257 -10.01 18.77 -20.79
CA TYR A 257 -11.03 17.78 -20.49
C TYR A 257 -11.22 17.70 -18.97
N LYS A 258 -12.45 17.45 -18.54
CA LYS A 258 -12.76 17.09 -17.16
C LYS A 258 -12.94 15.59 -17.08
N LEU A 259 -12.30 14.98 -16.09
CA LEU A 259 -12.55 13.60 -15.71
C LEU A 259 -13.81 13.55 -14.85
N CYS A 260 -14.75 12.67 -15.18
CA CYS A 260 -15.98 12.48 -14.44
C CYS A 260 -16.29 11.00 -14.25
N CYS A 261 -17.16 10.69 -13.27
CA CYS A 261 -17.83 9.39 -13.19
C CYS A 261 -19.35 9.51 -13.24
N VAL A 262 -20.00 8.48 -13.78
CA VAL A 262 -21.45 8.33 -13.71
C VAL A 262 -21.90 8.02 -12.28
N VAL A 263 -22.86 8.78 -11.78
CA VAL A 263 -23.50 8.59 -10.47
C VAL A 263 -24.97 8.16 -10.63
N SER A 264 -25.42 7.29 -9.73
CA SER A 264 -26.81 6.83 -9.72
C SER A 264 -27.69 7.84 -8.99
N SER A 265 -28.82 8.22 -9.58
CA SER A 265 -29.81 9.11 -8.97
C SER A 265 -30.63 8.48 -7.83
N THR A 266 -30.46 7.19 -7.56
CA THR A 266 -31.39 6.38 -6.74
C THR A 266 -30.80 5.74 -5.48
N GLY A 267 -29.60 6.11 -5.04
CA GLY A 267 -28.94 5.47 -3.90
C GLY A 267 -28.36 6.45 -2.88
N SER A 268 -29.01 6.55 -1.73
CA SER A 268 -28.64 7.31 -0.52
C SER A 268 -28.52 8.83 -0.68
N SER A 269 -28.96 9.54 0.35
CA SER A 269 -28.91 10.99 0.52
C SER A 269 -27.48 11.53 0.70
N ASP A 270 -26.55 11.11 -0.14
CA ASP A 270 -25.29 11.82 -0.29
C ASP A 270 -25.65 13.06 -1.10
N ASN A 271 -25.70 14.22 -0.44
CA ASN A 271 -25.84 15.51 -1.11
C ASN A 271 -24.68 15.64 -2.10
N HIS A 272 -24.88 15.25 -3.36
CA HIS A 272 -23.91 15.47 -4.44
C HIS A 272 -23.99 16.95 -4.82
N PRO A 273 -23.11 17.82 -4.33
CA PRO A 273 -23.32 19.27 -4.46
C PRO A 273 -23.14 19.73 -5.91
N ASN A 274 -22.45 18.93 -6.73
CA ASN A 274 -21.91 19.32 -8.03
C ASN A 274 -22.11 18.26 -9.12
N THR A 275 -23.35 17.83 -9.37
CA THR A 275 -23.63 16.90 -10.48
C THR A 275 -23.85 17.62 -11.80
N ILE A 276 -23.27 17.09 -12.88
CA ILE A 276 -23.35 17.62 -14.24
C ILE A 276 -24.24 16.69 -15.07
N PRO A 277 -25.41 17.16 -15.59
CA PRO A 277 -26.20 16.36 -16.51
C PRO A 277 -25.53 16.31 -17.89
N HIS A 278 -25.28 15.10 -18.41
CA HIS A 278 -24.62 14.90 -19.71
C HIS A 278 -25.11 13.63 -20.38
N ASN A 279 -25.58 13.70 -21.64
CA ASN A 279 -26.02 12.54 -22.43
C ASN A 279 -26.99 11.58 -21.71
N ARG A 280 -27.93 12.13 -20.92
CA ARG A 280 -28.89 11.39 -20.06
C ARG A 280 -28.27 10.67 -18.86
N GLU A 281 -26.98 10.84 -18.62
CA GLU A 281 -26.29 10.43 -17.41
C GLU A 281 -26.17 11.63 -16.45
N LEU A 282 -26.05 11.31 -15.17
CA LEU A 282 -25.66 12.28 -14.14
C LEU A 282 -24.20 12.03 -13.82
N LEU A 283 -23.36 13.05 -13.98
CA LEU A 283 -21.91 12.94 -13.80
C LEU A 283 -21.47 13.68 -12.54
N GLU A 284 -20.43 13.18 -11.89
CA GLU A 284 -19.69 13.83 -10.81
C GLU A 284 -18.25 14.03 -11.29
N GLU A 285 -17.71 15.24 -11.12
CA GLU A 285 -16.32 15.58 -11.48
C GLU A 285 -15.33 14.92 -10.51
N ILE A 286 -14.28 14.31 -11.06
CA ILE A 286 -13.21 13.64 -10.31
C ILE A 286 -12.02 14.59 -10.22
N TYR A 287 -11.69 15.01 -9.00
CA TYR A 287 -10.56 15.90 -8.72
C TYR A 287 -9.27 15.19 -8.33
N GLN A 288 -9.40 14.01 -7.70
CA GLN A 288 -8.27 13.13 -7.38
C GLN A 288 -8.72 11.68 -7.45
N ILE A 289 -7.78 10.81 -7.84
CA ILE A 289 -8.05 9.41 -8.09
C ILE A 289 -6.92 8.52 -7.54
N GLY A 290 -7.27 7.48 -6.79
CA GLY A 290 -6.37 6.39 -6.44
C GLY A 290 -6.60 5.20 -7.37
N LEU A 291 -5.54 4.58 -7.88
CA LEU A 291 -5.64 3.50 -8.87
C LEU A 291 -5.38 2.13 -8.26
N GLU A 292 -6.20 1.16 -8.67
CA GLU A 292 -5.96 -0.26 -8.47
C GLU A 292 -6.48 -1.05 -9.69
N LEU A 293 -5.72 -0.91 -10.79
CA LEU A 293 -5.97 -1.51 -12.09
C LEU A 293 -4.79 -2.37 -12.53
N ASP A 294 -5.04 -3.57 -13.02
CA ASP A 294 -4.01 -4.30 -13.74
C ASP A 294 -3.51 -3.50 -14.95
N GLN A 295 -2.26 -3.75 -15.35
CA GLN A 295 -1.66 -3.09 -16.52
C GLN A 295 -2.55 -3.22 -17.76
N ARG A 296 -3.13 -4.41 -17.99
CA ARG A 296 -4.05 -4.65 -19.11
C ARG A 296 -5.34 -3.83 -19.02
N GLU A 297 -5.82 -3.55 -17.81
CA GLU A 297 -7.04 -2.75 -17.59
C GLU A 297 -6.77 -1.28 -17.85
N LEU A 298 -5.60 -0.77 -17.39
CA LEU A 298 -5.14 0.59 -17.69
C LEU A 298 -5.00 0.79 -19.20
N LEU A 299 -4.32 -0.14 -19.88
CA LEU A 299 -4.08 -0.06 -21.33
C LEU A 299 -5.36 -0.27 -22.17
N ALA A 300 -6.39 -0.91 -21.61
CA ALA A 300 -7.69 -1.07 -22.28
C ALA A 300 -8.56 0.21 -22.26
N LEU A 301 -8.21 1.21 -21.45
CA LEU A 301 -8.91 2.50 -21.44
C LEU A 301 -8.64 3.29 -22.74
N ASP A 302 -9.55 4.18 -23.10
CA ASP A 302 -9.31 5.16 -24.17
C ASP A 302 -8.03 5.99 -23.86
N PRO A 303 -7.17 6.28 -24.85
CA PRO A 303 -5.94 7.03 -24.61
C PRO A 303 -6.15 8.39 -23.93
N ASN A 304 -7.28 9.08 -24.17
CA ASN A 304 -7.56 10.33 -23.47
C ASN A 304 -7.91 10.07 -22.01
N LEU A 305 -8.63 8.98 -21.70
CA LEU A 305 -8.90 8.56 -20.33
C LEU A 305 -7.62 8.20 -19.59
N GLN A 306 -6.72 7.44 -20.21
CA GLN A 306 -5.43 7.09 -19.63
C GLN A 306 -4.69 8.36 -19.17
N ARG A 307 -4.58 9.35 -20.05
CA ARG A 307 -3.91 10.65 -19.78
C ARG A 307 -4.54 11.50 -18.68
N GLN A 308 -5.80 11.26 -18.33
CA GLN A 308 -6.49 12.02 -17.27
C GLN A 308 -6.38 11.34 -15.90
N ILE A 309 -5.94 10.08 -15.83
CA ILE A 309 -5.85 9.33 -14.58
C ILE A 309 -4.40 9.04 -14.14
N ILE A 310 -3.42 9.44 -14.94
CA ILE A 310 -1.97 9.29 -14.68
C ILE A 310 -1.28 10.62 -14.49
#